data_AF-A0A8J3KC88-F1
#
_entry.id   AF-A0A8J3KC88-F1
#
_cell.length_a   1.000
_cell.length_b   1.000
_cell.length_c   1.000
_cell.angle_alpha   90.00
_cell.angle_beta   90.00
_cell.angle_gamma   90.00
#
_symmetry.space_group_name_H-M   'P 1'
#
loop_
_entity.id
_entity.type
_entity.pdbx_description
1 polymer ?
#
loop_
_entity_poly.entity_id
_entity_poly.type
_entity_poly.pdbx_seq_one_letter_code
_entity_poly.pdbx_strand_id
1 'polypeptide(L)'
;MLTITYFLVQPVVAAAWDPAYSFLDNTISDLGNARCLPTTESWRPGTFLCSPRHVLMNATFVLVGLCTTVGAPATRRYWPPQRLAGAGLALVAVSGVGAMLVGLAPGDVNMPVHLIGAGLQFPGAIGPLLIGLATPRERRRERAFSLAMGVVGMAGCALFATGLHLGLGVGGTERLGFDPLTVWTAVLGAVIWHAGRRAR
;
A
#
# COMPACT_ATOMS: atom_id res chain seq x y z
N MET A 1 5.13 1.75 12.08
CA MET A 1 4.12 1.32 13.08
C MET A 1 2.76 1.94 12.82
N LEU A 2 2.64 3.28 12.73
CA LEU A 2 1.34 3.94 12.45
C LEU A 2 0.64 3.46 11.17
N THR A 3 1.39 2.97 10.18
CA THR A 3 0.84 2.38 8.95
C THR A 3 -0.06 1.15 9.19
N ILE A 4 -0.02 0.54 10.38
CA ILE A 4 -0.93 -0.55 10.78
C ILE A 4 -2.39 -0.11 10.82
N THR A 5 -2.68 1.19 10.97
CA THR A 5 -4.05 1.73 11.00
C THR A 5 -4.82 1.37 9.74
N TYR A 6 -4.13 1.25 8.59
CA TYR A 6 -4.70 0.75 7.34
C TYR A 6 -5.48 -0.56 7.52
N PHE A 7 -4.85 -1.58 8.14
CA PHE A 7 -5.47 -2.89 8.35
C PHE A 7 -6.59 -2.89 9.39
N LEU A 8 -6.56 -1.93 10.33
CA LEU A 8 -7.61 -1.78 11.35
C LEU A 8 -8.84 -1.06 10.80
N VAL A 9 -8.63 -0.05 9.96
CA VAL A 9 -9.70 0.79 9.40
C VAL A 9 -10.42 0.10 8.25
N GLN A 10 -9.71 -0.63 7.40
CA GLN A 10 -10.28 -1.28 6.22
C GLN A 10 -11.54 -2.14 6.54
N PRO A 11 -11.53 -3.08 7.50
CA PRO A 11 -12.72 -3.86 7.85
C PRO A 11 -13.84 -3.00 8.46
N VAL A 12 -13.51 -1.91 9.17
CA VAL A 12 -14.49 -1.00 9.78
C VAL A 12 -15.25 -0.19 8.72
N VAL A 13 -14.57 0.17 7.63
CA VAL A 13 -15.19 0.85 6.48
C VAL A 13 -15.97 -0.15 5.64
N ALA A 14 -15.38 -1.32 5.35
CA ALA A 14 -16.02 -2.39 4.58
C ALA A 14 -17.30 -2.91 5.23
N ALA A 15 -17.38 -2.96 6.56
CA ALA A 15 -18.59 -3.37 7.28
C ALA A 15 -19.77 -2.39 7.14
N ALA A 16 -19.51 -1.14 6.72
CA ALA A 16 -20.55 -0.13 6.50
C ALA A 16 -20.95 0.00 5.02
N TRP A 17 -20.36 -0.81 4.13
CA TRP A 17 -20.57 -0.76 2.68
C TRP A 17 -21.89 -1.45 2.29
N ASP A 18 -22.63 -0.86 1.34
CA ASP A 18 -23.91 -1.41 0.86
C ASP A 18 -24.06 -1.24 -0.68
N PRO A 19 -24.11 -2.32 -1.48
CA PRO A 19 -24.15 -3.73 -1.09
C PRO A 19 -22.86 -4.20 -0.42
N ALA A 20 -22.91 -5.38 0.21
CA ALA A 20 -21.81 -5.91 1.02
C ALA A 20 -20.46 -5.96 0.25
N TYR A 21 -19.41 -5.44 0.88
CA TYR A 21 -18.06 -5.38 0.30
C TYR A 21 -17.42 -6.77 0.18
N SER A 22 -16.94 -7.12 -1.02
CA SER A 22 -16.12 -8.31 -1.28
C SER A 22 -14.64 -7.94 -1.28
N PHE A 23 -13.86 -8.53 -0.36
CA PHE A 23 -12.41 -8.36 -0.36
C PHE A 23 -11.72 -9.00 -1.57
N LEU A 24 -12.40 -9.91 -2.27
CA LEU A 24 -11.89 -10.54 -3.49
C LEU A 24 -12.25 -9.72 -4.73
N ASP A 25 -13.46 -9.17 -4.78
CA ASP A 25 -14.00 -8.58 -6.02
C ASP A 25 -14.04 -7.05 -6.03
N ASN A 26 -13.87 -6.41 -4.87
CA ASN A 26 -13.76 -4.96 -4.76
C ASN A 26 -12.32 -4.53 -4.49
N THR A 27 -11.92 -3.46 -5.17
CA THR A 27 -10.59 -2.89 -5.01
C THR A 27 -10.48 -2.23 -3.63
N ILE A 28 -9.26 -2.10 -3.11
CA ILE A 28 -8.96 -1.35 -1.89
C ILE A 28 -9.45 0.08 -2.04
N SER A 29 -9.23 0.69 -3.20
CA SER A 29 -9.64 2.07 -3.50
C SER A 29 -11.15 2.28 -3.51
N ASP A 30 -11.96 1.24 -3.72
CA ASP A 30 -13.42 1.32 -3.70
C ASP A 30 -13.97 1.80 -2.34
N LEU A 31 -13.25 1.48 -1.26
CA LEU A 31 -13.56 1.96 0.09
C LEU A 31 -13.41 3.48 0.23
N GLY A 32 -12.73 4.13 -0.72
CA GLY A 32 -12.54 5.57 -0.78
C GLY A 32 -13.54 6.35 -1.62
N ASN A 33 -14.45 5.69 -2.35
CA ASN A 33 -15.44 6.38 -3.21
C ASN A 33 -16.37 7.28 -2.38
N ALA A 34 -16.50 8.54 -2.80
CA ALA A 34 -17.19 9.58 -2.05
C ALA A 34 -18.71 9.58 -2.23
N ARG A 35 -19.21 8.93 -3.28
CA ARG A 35 -20.62 8.87 -3.65
C ARG A 35 -21.09 7.42 -3.77
N CYS A 36 -22.38 7.21 -3.53
CA CYS A 36 -23.04 5.92 -3.69
C CYS A 36 -23.73 5.86 -5.06
N LEU A 37 -23.02 5.33 -6.06
CA LEU A 37 -23.45 5.34 -7.47
C LEU A 37 -22.91 4.11 -8.22
N PRO A 38 -23.54 3.70 -9.34
CA PRO A 38 -22.93 2.76 -10.28
C PRO A 38 -21.61 3.30 -10.84
N THR A 39 -20.58 2.46 -10.89
CA THR A 39 -19.30 2.82 -11.50
C THR A 39 -19.40 2.94 -13.02
N THR A 40 -18.64 3.89 -13.58
CA THR A 40 -18.45 4.10 -15.02
C THR A 40 -17.23 3.38 -15.57
N GLU A 41 -16.54 2.60 -14.74
CA GLU A 41 -15.36 1.84 -15.14
C GLU A 41 -15.72 0.73 -16.13
N SER A 42 -15.01 0.71 -17.25
CA SER A 42 -15.30 -0.17 -18.40
C SER A 42 -15.14 -1.67 -18.12
N TRP A 43 -14.33 -2.04 -17.12
CA TRP A 43 -14.05 -3.43 -16.78
C TRP A 43 -15.07 -4.05 -15.80
N ARG A 44 -15.95 -3.24 -15.21
CA ARG A 44 -17.02 -3.69 -14.30
C ARG A 44 -18.28 -2.80 -14.38
N PRO A 45 -18.81 -2.57 -15.59
CA PRO A 45 -19.81 -1.55 -15.85
C PRO A 45 -21.08 -1.77 -15.02
N GLY A 46 -21.60 -0.70 -14.41
CA GLY A 46 -22.87 -0.73 -13.67
C GLY A 46 -22.79 -1.32 -12.26
N THR A 47 -21.61 -1.73 -11.79
CA THR A 47 -21.42 -2.18 -10.40
C THR A 47 -21.69 -1.03 -9.43
N PHE A 48 -22.63 -1.21 -8.50
CA PHE A 48 -22.94 -0.18 -7.50
C PHE A 48 -21.87 -0.15 -6.41
N LEU A 49 -21.26 1.02 -6.20
CA LEU A 49 -20.22 1.24 -5.17
C LEU A 49 -20.75 2.27 -4.18
N CYS A 50 -20.73 1.96 -2.88
CA CYS A 50 -21.18 2.88 -1.85
C CYS A 50 -20.36 2.71 -0.58
N SER A 51 -19.52 3.71 -0.28
CA SER A 51 -18.70 3.76 0.94
C SER A 51 -19.14 4.88 1.88
N PRO A 52 -20.13 4.64 2.77
CA PRO A 52 -20.60 5.67 3.71
C PRO A 52 -19.50 6.23 4.62
N ARG A 53 -18.43 5.46 4.85
CA ARG A 53 -17.27 5.83 5.69
C ARG A 53 -16.03 6.18 4.88
N HIS A 54 -16.19 6.58 3.61
CA HIS A 54 -15.07 6.90 2.72
C HIS A 54 -14.09 7.93 3.28
N VAL A 55 -14.56 8.93 4.04
CA VAL A 55 -13.70 9.94 4.67
C VAL A 55 -12.66 9.30 5.59
N LEU A 56 -13.07 8.30 6.38
CA LEU A 56 -12.17 7.58 7.28
C LEU A 56 -11.13 6.77 6.48
N MET A 57 -11.55 6.12 5.40
CA MET A 57 -10.63 5.37 4.55
C MET A 57 -9.62 6.29 3.86
N ASN A 58 -10.10 7.38 3.25
CA ASN A 58 -9.28 8.36 2.54
C ASN A 58 -8.29 9.06 3.47
N ALA A 59 -8.73 9.46 4.67
CA ALA A 59 -7.83 10.00 5.69
C ALA A 59 -6.75 8.97 6.09
N THR A 60 -7.11 7.68 6.14
CA THR A 60 -6.14 6.61 6.44
C THR A 60 -5.14 6.41 5.30
N PHE A 61 -5.56 6.46 4.04
CA PHE A 61 -4.66 6.46 2.89
C PHE A 61 -3.66 7.61 2.95
N VAL A 62 -4.13 8.83 3.24
CA VAL A 62 -3.26 10.01 3.38
C VAL A 62 -2.30 9.85 4.55
N LEU A 63 -2.77 9.40 5.72
CA LEU A 63 -1.93 9.20 6.90
C LEU A 63 -0.83 8.15 6.64
N VAL A 64 -1.20 7.01 6.05
CA VAL A 64 -0.27 5.92 5.73
C VAL A 64 0.73 6.37 4.67
N GLY A 65 0.26 7.08 3.65
CA GLY A 65 1.10 7.67 2.61
C GLY A 65 2.11 8.66 3.19
N LEU A 66 1.68 9.60 4.02
CA LEU A 66 2.54 10.56 4.71
C LEU A 66 3.58 9.85 5.58
N CYS A 67 3.15 8.89 6.40
CA CYS A 67 4.06 8.10 7.25
C CYS A 67 5.11 7.35 6.42
N THR A 68 4.73 6.84 5.25
CA THR A 68 5.60 6.10 4.35
C THR A 68 6.60 7.03 3.65
N THR A 69 6.12 8.15 3.11
CA THR A 69 6.95 9.18 2.44
C THR A 69 7.96 9.82 3.38
N VAL A 70 7.56 10.15 4.60
CA VAL A 70 8.46 10.76 5.61
C VAL A 70 9.33 9.71 6.30
N GLY A 71 8.79 8.52 6.55
CA GLY A 71 9.50 7.43 7.24
C GLY A 71 10.69 6.88 6.44
N ALA A 72 10.58 6.84 5.11
CA ALA A 72 11.67 6.37 4.24
C ALA A 72 12.98 7.18 4.42
N PRO A 73 13.02 8.52 4.25
CA PRO A 73 14.22 9.30 4.51
C PRO A 73 14.57 9.35 6.00
N ALA A 74 13.59 9.40 6.91
CA ALA A 74 13.85 9.42 8.36
C ALA A 74 14.61 8.18 8.86
N THR A 75 14.41 7.02 8.21
CA THR A 75 15.08 5.77 8.56
C THR A 75 16.39 5.55 7.79
N ARG A 76 16.84 6.50 6.96
CA ARG A 76 17.99 6.34 6.06
C ARG A 76 19.28 5.86 6.74
N ARG A 77 19.54 6.33 7.97
CA ARG A 77 20.76 5.99 8.74
C ARG A 77 20.76 4.54 9.26
N TYR A 78 19.59 3.91 9.33
CA TYR A 78 19.46 2.50 9.74
C TYR A 78 19.86 1.52 8.62
N TRP A 79 19.86 2.00 7.37
CA TRP A 79 20.14 1.20 6.19
C TRP A 79 21.58 1.42 5.71
N PRO A 80 22.23 0.42 5.08
CA PRO A 80 23.60 0.56 4.58
C PRO A 80 23.78 1.80 3.68
N PRO A 81 24.95 2.45 3.69
CA PRO A 81 25.21 3.67 2.92
C PRO A 81 25.46 3.39 1.43
N GLN A 82 24.59 2.61 0.78
CA GLN A 82 24.73 2.22 -0.62
C GLN A 82 23.61 2.78 -1.51
N ARG A 83 23.90 2.93 -2.80
CA ARG A 83 22.94 3.45 -3.80
C ARG A 83 21.67 2.58 -3.89
N LEU A 84 21.82 1.26 -3.79
CA LEU A 84 20.70 0.31 -3.85
C LEU A 84 19.66 0.52 -2.74
N ALA A 85 20.13 0.70 -1.50
CA ALA A 85 19.26 1.01 -0.36
C ALA A 85 18.61 2.40 -0.52
N GLY A 86 19.36 3.38 -1.01
CA GLY A 86 18.84 4.71 -1.31
C GLY A 86 17.73 4.69 -2.36
N ALA A 87 17.92 3.94 -3.45
CA ALA A 87 16.92 3.73 -4.48
C ALA A 87 15.67 3.05 -3.91
N GLY A 88 15.82 1.97 -3.13
CA GLY A 88 14.68 1.31 -2.49
C GLY A 88 13.86 2.23 -1.59
N LEU A 89 14.52 3.06 -0.77
CA LEU A 89 13.84 4.06 0.06
C LEU A 89 13.14 5.14 -0.77
N ALA A 90 13.73 5.58 -1.89
CA ALA A 90 13.09 6.52 -2.79
C ALA A 90 11.81 5.92 -3.41
N LEU A 91 11.83 4.66 -3.85
CA LEU A 91 10.65 3.97 -4.38
C LEU A 91 9.55 3.82 -3.33
N VAL A 92 9.90 3.49 -2.08
CA VAL A 92 8.96 3.48 -0.95
C VAL A 92 8.35 4.86 -0.74
N ALA A 93 9.16 5.93 -0.78
CA ALA A 93 8.68 7.28 -0.59
C ALA A 93 7.70 7.73 -1.70
N VAL A 94 8.02 7.40 -2.96
CA VAL A 94 7.14 7.63 -4.12
C VAL A 94 5.83 6.88 -3.97
N SER A 95 5.86 5.62 -3.52
CA SER A 95 4.65 4.86 -3.22
C SER A 95 3.78 5.50 -2.13
N GLY A 96 4.40 6.10 -1.12
CA GLY A 96 3.67 6.88 -0.11
C GLY A 96 2.98 8.11 -0.70
N VAL A 97 3.60 8.79 -1.68
CA VAL A 97 2.96 9.89 -2.42
C VAL A 97 1.76 9.38 -3.22
N GLY A 98 1.90 8.23 -3.87
CA GLY A 98 0.80 7.56 -4.56
C GLY A 98 -0.41 7.31 -3.66
N ALA A 99 -0.18 6.75 -2.47
CA ALA A 99 -1.24 6.52 -1.47
C ALA A 99 -1.93 7.82 -1.01
N MET A 100 -1.17 8.91 -0.82
CA MET A 100 -1.77 10.22 -0.51
C MET A 100 -2.67 10.72 -1.64
N LEU A 101 -2.23 10.60 -2.90
CA LEU A 101 -3.03 11.01 -4.05
C LEU A 101 -4.33 10.20 -4.16
N VAL A 102 -4.28 8.88 -3.94
CA VAL A 102 -5.48 8.02 -3.91
C VAL A 102 -6.48 8.48 -2.85
N GLY A 103 -6.02 8.83 -1.65
CA GLY A 103 -6.90 9.34 -0.59
C GLY A 103 -7.44 10.74 -0.85
N LEU A 104 -6.66 11.63 -1.48
CA LEU A 104 -7.06 13.00 -1.79
C LEU A 104 -7.95 13.10 -3.03
N ALA A 105 -7.83 12.15 -3.95
CA ALA A 105 -8.60 12.07 -5.19
C ALA A 105 -9.32 10.70 -5.27
N PRO A 106 -10.49 10.56 -4.63
CA PRO A 106 -11.35 9.39 -4.82
C PRO A 106 -11.64 9.12 -6.29
N GLY A 107 -11.77 7.83 -6.66
CA GLY A 107 -11.94 7.41 -8.05
C GLY A 107 -13.17 8.03 -8.72
N ASP A 108 -14.27 8.15 -7.97
CA ASP A 108 -15.54 8.76 -8.43
C ASP A 108 -15.54 10.30 -8.47
N VAL A 109 -14.50 10.95 -7.92
CA VAL A 109 -14.38 12.42 -7.85
C VAL A 109 -13.36 12.95 -8.85
N ASN A 110 -12.17 12.35 -8.91
CA ASN A 110 -11.10 12.76 -9.82
C ASN A 110 -10.27 11.55 -10.26
N MET A 111 -10.84 10.78 -11.20
CA MET A 111 -10.23 9.57 -11.74
C MET A 111 -8.82 9.76 -12.32
N PRO A 112 -8.49 10.83 -13.08
CA PRO A 112 -7.13 11.02 -13.59
C PRO A 112 -6.06 11.10 -12.49
N VAL A 113 -6.31 11.88 -11.44
CA VAL A 113 -5.37 11.98 -10.30
C VAL A 113 -5.34 10.68 -9.51
N HIS A 114 -6.50 10.02 -9.35
CA HIS A 114 -6.58 8.70 -8.73
C HIS A 114 -5.68 7.68 -9.42
N LEU A 115 -5.73 7.60 -10.76
CA LEU A 115 -4.93 6.68 -11.55
C LEU A 115 -3.42 6.98 -11.47
N ILE A 116 -3.04 8.27 -11.44
CA ILE A 116 -1.64 8.67 -11.17
C ILE A 116 -1.23 8.16 -9.79
N GLY A 117 -2.05 8.40 -8.76
CA GLY A 117 -1.79 7.92 -7.41
C GLY A 117 -1.63 6.40 -7.33
N ALA A 118 -2.57 5.67 -7.93
CA ALA A 118 -2.54 4.21 -8.01
C ALA A 118 -1.28 3.70 -8.72
N GLY A 119 -0.93 4.31 -9.86
CA GLY A 119 0.29 3.97 -10.60
C GLY A 119 1.57 4.20 -9.81
N LEU A 120 1.65 5.28 -9.03
CA LEU A 120 2.80 5.59 -8.19
C LEU A 120 3.00 4.62 -7.01
N GLN A 121 2.02 3.75 -6.70
CA GLN A 121 2.17 2.72 -5.67
C GLN A 121 2.93 1.48 -6.14
N PHE A 122 2.96 1.18 -7.45
CA PHE A 122 3.67 0.00 -7.98
C PHE A 122 5.17 -0.06 -7.63
N PRO A 123 5.93 1.05 -7.70
CA PRO A 123 7.32 1.05 -7.23
C PRO A 123 7.50 0.60 -5.77
N GLY A 124 6.45 0.75 -4.95
CA GLY A 124 6.39 0.28 -3.57
C GLY A 124 6.62 -1.22 -3.40
N ALA A 125 6.30 -2.04 -4.40
CA ALA A 125 6.60 -3.47 -4.41
C ALA A 125 8.10 -3.75 -4.60
N ILE A 126 8.81 -2.87 -5.32
CA ILE A 126 10.25 -3.02 -5.64
C ILE A 126 11.11 -2.51 -4.47
N GLY A 127 10.66 -1.47 -3.77
CA GLY A 127 11.40 -0.82 -2.68
C GLY A 127 11.94 -1.79 -1.61
N PRO A 128 11.07 -2.60 -0.95
CA PRO A 128 11.48 -3.62 0.02
C PRO A 128 12.45 -4.65 -0.56
N LEU A 129 12.31 -5.03 -1.83
CA LEU A 129 13.23 -5.96 -2.48
C LEU A 129 14.64 -5.39 -2.56
N LEU A 130 14.79 -4.14 -3.03
CA LEU A 130 16.09 -3.47 -3.13
C LEU A 130 16.73 -3.29 -1.75
N ILE A 131 15.93 -2.93 -0.74
CA ILE A 131 16.40 -2.80 0.65
C ILE A 131 16.83 -4.17 1.20
N GLY A 132 16.09 -5.22 0.91
CA GLY A 132 16.45 -6.59 1.29
C GLY A 132 17.77 -7.05 0.67
N LEU A 133 17.95 -6.83 -0.64
CA LEU A 133 19.20 -7.15 -1.35
C LEU A 133 20.39 -6.37 -0.81
N ALA A 134 20.15 -5.10 -0.46
CA ALA A 134 21.11 -4.22 0.18
C ALA A 134 21.48 -4.66 1.61
N THR A 135 20.57 -5.32 2.33
CA THR A 135 20.76 -5.61 3.76
C THR A 135 21.87 -6.68 3.98
N PRO A 136 22.82 -6.44 4.91
CA PRO A 136 23.92 -7.37 5.17
C PRO A 136 23.45 -8.75 5.65
N ARG A 137 24.27 -9.78 5.47
CA ARG A 137 23.91 -11.17 5.82
C ARG A 137 23.82 -11.39 7.33
N GLU A 138 24.35 -10.49 8.14
CA GLU A 138 24.30 -10.50 9.60
C GLU A 138 22.89 -10.15 10.08
N ARG A 139 22.16 -9.31 9.32
CA ARG A 139 20.75 -8.92 9.58
C ARG A 139 19.78 -9.83 8.82
N ARG A 140 19.90 -11.14 9.05
CA ARG A 140 19.19 -12.19 8.28
C ARG A 140 17.68 -12.02 8.26
N ARG A 141 17.09 -11.66 9.40
CA ARG A 141 15.63 -11.58 9.56
C ARG A 141 15.07 -10.42 8.75
N GLU A 142 15.66 -9.23 8.88
CA GLU A 142 15.21 -8.05 8.14
C GLU A 142 15.46 -8.18 6.65
N ARG A 143 16.59 -8.79 6.27
CA ARG A 143 16.87 -9.15 4.88
C ARG A 143 15.80 -10.08 4.30
N ALA A 144 15.60 -11.24 4.93
CA ALA A 144 14.65 -12.24 4.43
C ALA A 144 13.23 -11.69 4.37
N PHE A 145 12.80 -10.96 5.39
CA PHE A 145 11.48 -10.33 5.43
C PHE A 145 11.31 -9.27 4.33
N SER A 146 12.30 -8.40 4.11
CA SER A 146 12.22 -7.37 3.07
C SER A 146 12.20 -7.97 1.67
N LEU A 147 13.01 -9.02 1.43
CA LEU A 147 12.98 -9.76 0.17
C LEU A 147 11.62 -10.44 -0.05
N ALA A 148 11.07 -11.09 0.97
CA ALA A 148 9.78 -11.77 0.88
C ALA A 148 8.65 -10.77 0.55
N MET A 149 8.56 -9.65 1.27
CA MET A 149 7.55 -8.61 1.00
C MET A 149 7.69 -8.03 -0.41
N GLY A 150 8.92 -7.81 -0.88
CA GLY A 150 9.17 -7.34 -2.23
C GLY A 150 8.76 -8.35 -3.30
N VAL A 151 9.13 -9.63 -3.15
CA VAL A 151 8.76 -10.70 -4.10
C VAL A 151 7.25 -10.90 -4.15
N VAL A 152 6.59 -10.98 -2.98
CA VAL A 152 5.14 -11.15 -2.89
C VAL A 152 4.42 -9.95 -3.49
N GLY A 153 4.83 -8.72 -3.14
CA GLY A 153 4.25 -7.50 -3.69
C GLY A 153 4.42 -7.41 -5.20
N MET A 154 5.59 -7.75 -5.74
CA MET A 154 5.83 -7.75 -7.18
C MET A 154 4.97 -8.78 -7.91
N ALA A 155 4.85 -9.99 -7.35
CA ALA A 155 3.97 -11.01 -7.92
C ALA A 155 2.51 -10.56 -7.90
N GLY A 156 2.03 -9.99 -6.78
CA GLY A 156 0.69 -9.44 -6.67
C GLY A 156 0.42 -8.29 -7.65
N CYS A 157 1.33 -7.33 -7.76
CA CYS A 157 1.24 -6.24 -8.75
C CYS A 157 1.20 -6.77 -10.19
N ALA A 158 1.98 -7.81 -10.51
CA ALA A 158 1.96 -8.42 -11.84
C ALA A 158 0.62 -9.11 -12.12
N LEU A 159 0.09 -9.89 -11.16
CA LEU A 159 -1.23 -10.52 -11.27
C LEU A 159 -2.35 -9.49 -11.42
N PHE A 160 -2.30 -8.41 -10.64
CA PHE A 160 -3.24 -7.30 -10.72
C PHE A 160 -3.19 -6.58 -12.08
N ALA A 161 -1.99 -6.19 -12.53
CA ALA A 161 -1.83 -5.46 -13.78
C ALA A 161 -2.20 -6.28 -15.03
N THR A 162 -2.04 -7.60 -14.97
CA THR A 162 -2.37 -8.51 -16.08
C THR A 162 -3.81 -9.00 -16.08
N GLY A 163 -4.57 -8.79 -14.99
CA GLY A 163 -5.91 -9.36 -14.81
C GLY A 163 -5.92 -10.87 -14.54
N LEU A 164 -4.76 -11.50 -14.29
CA LEU A 164 -4.69 -12.91 -13.89
C LEU A 164 -5.03 -13.04 -12.41
N HIS A 165 -6.32 -13.20 -12.10
CA HIS A 165 -6.79 -13.20 -10.72
C HIS A 165 -6.54 -14.50 -9.94
N LEU A 166 -6.38 -15.66 -10.60
CA LEU A 166 -6.13 -16.96 -9.97
C LEU A 166 -7.12 -17.32 -8.83
N GLY A 167 -8.37 -16.89 -8.95
CA GLY A 167 -9.40 -17.08 -7.91
C GLY A 167 -9.35 -16.10 -6.74
N LEU A 168 -8.40 -15.15 -6.73
CA LEU A 168 -8.31 -14.09 -5.72
C LEU A 168 -9.19 -12.87 -6.05
N GLY A 169 -9.78 -12.84 -7.25
CA GLY A 169 -10.47 -11.66 -7.79
C GLY A 169 -9.55 -10.45 -7.95
N VAL A 170 -10.11 -9.33 -8.37
CA VAL A 170 -9.36 -8.07 -8.58
C VAL A 170 -8.88 -7.46 -7.27
N GLY A 171 -9.71 -7.50 -6.23
CA GLY A 171 -9.40 -7.00 -4.89
C GLY A 171 -8.35 -7.83 -4.18
N GLY A 172 -8.32 -9.15 -4.39
CA GLY A 172 -7.30 -10.01 -3.79
C GLY A 172 -5.94 -9.88 -4.46
N THR A 173 -5.86 -9.76 -5.79
CA THR A 173 -4.58 -9.50 -6.47
C THR A 173 -4.04 -8.11 -6.16
N GLU A 174 -4.91 -7.10 -6.05
CA GLU A 174 -4.52 -5.76 -5.63
C GLU A 174 -3.91 -5.75 -4.22
N ARG A 175 -4.58 -6.40 -3.25
CA ARG A 175 -4.07 -6.57 -1.88
C ARG A 175 -2.74 -7.29 -1.85
N LEU A 176 -2.61 -8.38 -2.60
CA LEU A 176 -1.35 -9.10 -2.71
C LEU A 176 -0.22 -8.21 -3.26
N GLY A 177 -0.56 -7.22 -4.09
CA GLY A 177 0.39 -6.24 -4.63
C GLY A 177 0.81 -5.16 -3.63
N PHE A 178 -0.14 -4.55 -2.92
CA PHE A 178 0.12 -3.33 -2.14
C PHE A 178 0.19 -3.54 -0.62
N ASP A 179 -0.54 -4.51 -0.06
CA ASP A 179 -0.51 -4.80 1.38
C ASP A 179 0.89 -5.21 1.89
N PRO A 180 1.74 -5.95 1.12
CA PRO A 180 3.10 -6.28 1.57
C PRO A 180 3.94 -5.06 1.92
N LEU A 181 3.80 -3.93 1.22
CA LEU A 181 4.51 -2.70 1.58
C LEU A 181 4.00 -2.16 2.92
N THR A 182 2.69 -2.14 3.14
CA THR A 182 2.10 -1.64 4.39
C THR A 182 2.51 -2.52 5.58
N VAL A 183 2.52 -3.85 5.40
CA VAL A 183 3.07 -4.81 6.39
C VAL A 183 4.55 -4.53 6.64
N TRP A 184 5.33 -4.34 5.57
CA TRP A 184 6.76 -4.06 5.66
C TRP A 184 7.06 -2.78 6.45
N THR A 185 6.37 -1.67 6.16
CA THR A 185 6.54 -0.39 6.85
C THR A 185 6.06 -0.45 8.31
N ALA A 186 5.01 -1.21 8.60
CA ALA A 186 4.50 -1.38 9.95
C ALA A 186 5.51 -2.13 10.83
N VAL A 187 5.95 -3.30 10.37
CA VAL A 187 6.89 -4.20 11.07
C VAL A 187 8.26 -3.56 11.21
N LEU A 188 8.86 -3.08 10.11
CA LEU A 188 10.20 -2.48 10.20
C LEU A 188 10.19 -1.15 10.95
N GLY A 189 9.10 -0.39 10.87
CA GLY A 189 8.95 0.79 11.72
C GLY A 189 9.01 0.45 13.21
N ALA A 190 8.42 -0.67 13.63
CA ALA A 190 8.51 -1.13 15.02
C ALA A 190 9.92 -1.64 15.38
N VAL A 191 10.56 -2.42 14.50
CA VAL A 191 11.93 -2.92 14.69
C VAL A 191 12.92 -1.76 14.86
N ILE A 192 12.85 -0.75 13.99
CA ILE A 192 13.74 0.42 14.01
C ILE A 192 13.51 1.26 15.27
N TRP A 193 12.24 1.47 15.64
CA TRP A 193 11.89 2.18 16.87
C TRP A 193 12.47 1.52 18.12
N HIS A 194 12.33 0.20 18.23
CA HIS A 194 12.89 -0.56 19.35
C HIS A 194 14.42 -0.56 19.36
N ALA A 195 15.08 -0.67 18.20
CA ALA A 195 16.53 -0.58 18.10
C ALA A 195 17.04 0.79 18.57
N GLY A 196 16.37 1.88 18.18
CA GLY A 196 16.72 3.24 18.58
C GLY A 196 16.55 3.52 20.08
N ARG A 197 15.61 2.83 20.75
CA ARG A 197 15.42 2.93 22.21
C ARG A 197 16.49 2.21 23.02
N ARG A 198 17.08 1.13 22.50
CA ARG A 198 18.14 0.37 23.19
C ARG A 198 19.53 1.02 23.08
N ALA A 199 19.69 1.94 22.13
CA ALA A 199 20.94 2.66 21.88
C ALA A 199 21.02 4.01 22.62
N ARG A 200 19.98 4.39 23.38
CA ARG A 200 19.92 5.56 24.24
C ARG A 200 19.99 5.10 25.70
#